data_AF-A0A822HN50-F1
#
_entry.id   AF-A0A822HN50-F1
#
_cell.length_a   1.000
_cell.length_b   1.000
_cell.length_c   1.000
_cell.angle_alpha   90.00
_cell.angle_beta   90.00
_cell.angle_gamma   90.00
#
_symmetry.space_group_name_H-M   'P 1'
#
loop_
_entity.id
_entity.type
_entity.pdbx_description
1 polymer ?
#
loop_
_entity_poly.entity_id
_entity_poly.type
_entity_poly.pdbx_seq_one_letter_code
_entity_poly.pdbx_strand_id
1 'polypeptide(L)'
;PELNTSVEGGSGMLIRAMVDECKMIDANRCSITYSTSITQIQLSDSNQARWITKNGTTDLFDTIIVATTATAAELIKFEPRIDFTEKYRALRQLHYSCSTKILLFFNESWWYTQEHLNGGQSITDLNIRTIYYPRMNNNHT
;
A
#
# COMPACT_ATOMS: atom_id res chain seq x y z
N PRO A 1 -14.12 -19.75 -18.21
CA PRO A 1 -12.77 -19.71 -17.60
C PRO A 1 -12.64 -18.50 -16.67
N GLU A 2 -12.81 -18.71 -15.36
CA GLU A 2 -12.57 -17.64 -14.39
C GLU A 2 -11.08 -17.29 -14.38
N LEU A 3 -10.74 -16.05 -14.74
CA LEU A 3 -9.35 -15.57 -14.73
C LEU A 3 -8.76 -15.75 -13.33
N ASN A 4 -7.55 -16.30 -13.27
CA ASN A 4 -6.79 -16.33 -12.03
C ASN A 4 -6.33 -14.89 -11.72
N THR A 5 -6.99 -14.23 -10.77
CA THR A 5 -6.71 -12.82 -10.41
C THR A 5 -5.70 -12.68 -9.27
N SER A 6 -5.28 -13.79 -8.64
CA SER A 6 -4.30 -13.81 -7.56
C SER A 6 -2.89 -14.12 -8.05
N VAL A 7 -1.90 -13.50 -7.40
CA VAL A 7 -0.47 -13.78 -7.62
C VAL A 7 -0.05 -14.93 -6.70
N GLU A 8 0.49 -16.00 -7.26
CA GLU A 8 1.05 -17.11 -6.50
C GLU A 8 2.25 -16.63 -5.64
N GLY A 9 2.34 -17.08 -4.39
CA GLY A 9 3.30 -16.54 -3.41
C GLY A 9 2.90 -15.18 -2.80
N GLY A 10 1.76 -14.63 -3.22
CA GLY A 10 1.15 -13.43 -2.64
C GLY A 10 1.47 -12.14 -3.41
N SER A 11 0.58 -11.15 -3.30
CA SER A 11 0.71 -9.85 -3.98
C SER A 11 1.98 -9.07 -3.58
N GLY A 12 2.59 -9.39 -2.44
CA GLY A 12 3.87 -8.83 -2.03
C GLY A 12 5.03 -9.15 -2.98
N MET A 13 4.93 -10.20 -3.80
CA MET A 13 5.95 -10.53 -4.80
C MET A 13 6.07 -9.45 -5.89
N LEU A 14 4.94 -8.85 -6.31
CA LEU A 14 4.94 -7.76 -7.28
C LEU A 14 5.72 -6.55 -6.75
N ILE A 15 5.45 -6.17 -5.49
CA ILE A 15 6.13 -5.03 -4.85
C ILE A 15 7.63 -5.31 -4.72
N ARG A 16 8.02 -6.53 -4.34
CA ARG A 16 9.44 -6.93 -4.27
C ARG A 16 10.12 -6.85 -5.63
N ALA A 17 9.49 -7.39 -6.67
CA ALA A 17 10.02 -7.32 -8.03
C ALA A 17 10.24 -5.87 -8.49
N MET A 18 9.29 -4.96 -8.22
CA MET A 18 9.45 -3.54 -8.53
C MET A 18 10.63 -2.90 -7.78
N VAL A 19 10.81 -3.23 -6.50
CA VAL A 19 11.92 -2.73 -5.69
C VAL A 19 13.26 -3.27 -6.19
N ASP A 20 13.31 -4.54 -6.58
CA ASP A 20 14.52 -5.17 -7.10
C ASP A 20 14.90 -4.61 -8.46
N GLU A 21 13.93 -4.42 -9.37
CA GLU A 21 14.15 -3.78 -10.68
C GLU A 21 14.68 -2.34 -10.52
N CYS A 22 14.08 -1.56 -9.62
CA CYS A 22 14.55 -0.22 -9.26
C CYS A 22 16.03 -0.20 -8.83
N LYS A 23 16.48 -1.18 -8.05
CA LYS A 23 17.89 -1.30 -7.64
C LYS A 23 18.81 -1.75 -8.77
N MET A 24 18.30 -2.56 -9.71
CA MET A 24 19.07 -3.07 -10.85
C MET A 24 19.30 -2.01 -11.93
N ILE A 25 18.31 -1.12 -12.17
CA ILE A 25 18.39 -0.10 -13.23
C ILE A 25 19.49 0.92 -12.94
N ASP A 26 19.59 1.41 -11.70
CA ASP A 26 20.67 2.33 -11.32
C ASP A 26 20.85 2.35 -9.80
N ALA A 27 21.85 1.60 -9.31
CA ALA A 27 22.19 1.54 -7.89
C ALA A 27 22.60 2.90 -7.29
N ASN A 28 22.96 3.88 -8.11
CA ASN A 28 23.35 5.23 -7.66
C ASN A 28 22.21 6.25 -7.72
N ARG A 29 21.14 6.00 -8.48
CA ARG A 29 19.98 6.92 -8.59
C ARG A 29 18.74 6.44 -7.84
N CYS A 30 18.54 5.14 -7.67
CA CYS A 30 17.40 4.63 -6.92
C CYS A 30 17.77 4.30 -5.47
N SER A 31 17.56 5.26 -4.57
CA SER A 31 17.71 5.06 -3.13
C SER A 31 16.34 4.94 -2.48
N ILE A 32 16.05 3.76 -1.91
CA ILE A 32 14.82 3.53 -1.12
C ILE A 32 15.19 3.52 0.35
N THR A 33 14.76 4.56 1.06
CA THR A 33 15.00 4.72 2.50
C THR A 33 13.76 4.31 3.30
N TYR A 34 13.91 3.29 4.14
CA TYR A 34 12.87 2.86 5.09
C TYR A 34 12.95 3.65 6.40
N SER A 35 11.92 3.52 7.24
CA SER A 35 11.85 4.14 8.58
C SER A 35 12.04 5.66 8.58
N THR A 36 11.74 6.32 7.45
CA THR A 36 11.93 7.75 7.25
C THR A 36 10.56 8.40 7.09
N SER A 37 10.08 9.06 8.14
CA SER A 37 8.80 9.78 8.11
C SER A 37 9.03 11.26 7.77
N ILE A 38 8.42 11.72 6.69
CA ILE A 38 8.47 13.10 6.23
C ILE A 38 7.43 13.90 7.01
N THR A 39 7.82 15.04 7.57
CA THR A 39 6.93 15.92 8.33
C THR A 39 6.66 17.23 7.61
N GLN A 40 7.58 17.69 6.75
CA GLN A 40 7.46 18.96 6.06
C GLN A 40 8.07 18.91 4.67
N ILE A 41 7.44 19.63 3.74
CA ILE A 41 7.89 19.84 2.36
C ILE A 41 7.92 21.34 2.10
N GLN A 42 9.07 21.85 1.66
CA GLN A 42 9.29 23.25 1.33
C GLN A 42 9.67 23.38 -0.14
N LEU A 43 8.92 24.14 -0.93
CA LEU A 43 9.31 24.56 -2.27
C LEU A 43 10.06 25.87 -2.15
N SER A 44 11.28 25.90 -2.69
CA SER A 44 12.11 27.10 -2.77
C SER A 44 11.91 27.79 -4.11
N ASP A 45 12.09 29.11 -4.14
CA ASP A 45 11.99 29.93 -5.36
C ASP A 45 13.02 29.53 -6.44
N SER A 46 14.06 28.78 -6.07
CA SER A 46 15.11 28.27 -6.97
C SER A 46 14.72 27.01 -7.76
N ASN A 47 13.41 26.71 -7.89
CA ASN A 47 12.89 25.48 -8.53
C ASN A 47 13.38 24.18 -7.86
N GLN A 48 13.67 24.25 -6.56
CA GLN A 48 14.08 23.11 -5.74
C GLN A 48 13.06 22.86 -4.64
N ALA A 49 12.82 21.59 -4.35
CA ALA A 49 11.95 21.12 -3.31
C ALA A 49 12.80 20.46 -2.22
N ARG A 50 12.57 20.86 -0.98
CA ARG A 50 13.21 20.31 0.22
C ARG A 50 12.19 19.51 1.01
N TRP A 51 12.57 18.31 1.41
CA TRP A 51 11.84 17.54 2.42
C TRP A 51 12.56 17.61 3.76
N ILE A 52 11.80 17.51 4.85
CA ILE A 52 12.30 17.47 6.22
C ILE A 52 11.67 16.25 6.90
N THR A 53 12.51 15.43 7.53
CA THR A 53 12.07 14.24 8.24
C THR A 53 11.74 14.54 9.70
N LYS A 54 11.06 13.62 10.37
CA LYS A 54 10.80 13.67 11.82
C LYS A 54 12.08 13.81 12.65
N ASN A 55 13.21 13.31 12.15
CA ASN A 55 14.51 13.36 12.82
C ASN A 55 15.29 14.65 12.48
N GLY A 56 14.73 15.56 11.69
CA GLY A 56 15.37 16.81 11.29
C GLY A 56 16.36 16.67 10.13
N THR A 57 16.45 15.50 9.50
CA THR A 57 17.27 15.34 8.28
C THR A 57 16.58 16.01 7.10
N THR A 58 17.37 16.60 6.21
CA THR A 58 16.87 17.33 5.04
C THR A 58 17.64 16.94 3.79
N ASP A 59 16.96 16.89 2.65
CA ASP A 59 17.57 16.72 1.33
C ASP A 59 16.86 17.61 0.29
N LEU A 60 17.48 17.78 -0.87
CA LEU A 60 17.02 18.65 -1.95
C LEU A 60 16.72 17.83 -3.22
N PHE A 61 15.62 18.17 -3.87
CA PHE A 61 15.16 17.53 -5.10
C PHE A 61 14.64 18.55 -6.09
N ASP A 62 14.61 18.24 -7.38
CA ASP A 62 13.96 19.08 -8.39
C ASP A 62 12.43 18.96 -8.33
N THR A 63 11.91 17.81 -7.90
CA THR A 63 10.47 17.54 -7.82
C THR A 63 10.19 16.49 -6.75
N ILE A 64 9.08 16.67 -6.01
CA ILE A 64 8.60 15.72 -5.01
C ILE A 64 7.21 15.22 -5.41
N ILE A 65 7.05 13.90 -5.49
CA ILE A 65 5.76 13.24 -5.70
C ILE A 65 5.29 12.66 -4.37
N VAL A 66 4.17 13.13 -3.85
CA VAL A 66 3.57 12.63 -2.61
C VAL A 66 2.57 11.53 -2.95
N ALA A 67 2.93 10.28 -2.69
CA ALA A 67 2.12 9.09 -2.94
C ALA A 67 1.53 8.48 -1.66
N THR A 68 1.30 9.29 -0.63
CA THR A 68 0.69 8.87 0.64
C THR A 68 -0.84 8.90 0.57
N THR A 69 -1.52 8.34 1.58
CA THR A 69 -2.97 8.51 1.73
C THR A 69 -3.32 9.99 1.98
N ALA A 70 -4.54 10.42 1.67
CA ALA A 70 -4.93 11.82 1.87
C ALA A 70 -4.82 12.25 3.35
N THR A 71 -5.16 11.36 4.27
CA THR A 71 -5.02 11.57 5.72
C THR A 71 -3.56 11.73 6.15
N ALA A 72 -2.63 10.97 5.56
CA ALA A 72 -1.21 11.11 5.84
C ALA A 72 -0.63 12.37 5.19
N ALA A 73 -1.09 12.73 3.98
CA ALA A 73 -0.71 13.96 3.31
C ALA A 73 -1.16 15.21 4.10
N GLU A 74 -2.31 15.18 4.76
CA GLU A 74 -2.77 16.28 5.62
C GLU A 74 -1.81 16.58 6.80
N LEU A 75 -1.13 15.55 7.32
CA LEU A 75 -0.15 15.68 8.41
C LEU A 75 1.18 16.29 7.96
N ILE A 76 1.45 16.34 6.65
CA ILE A 76 2.64 16.95 6.10
C ILE A 76 2.44 18.46 6.00
N LYS A 77 3.37 19.23 6.57
CA LYS A 77 3.38 20.69 6.43
C LYS A 77 3.93 21.07 5.06
N PHE A 78 3.14 21.76 4.24
CA PHE A 78 3.58 22.28 2.94
C PHE A 78 3.87 23.78 3.04
N GLU A 79 5.02 24.19 2.51
CA GLU A 79 5.44 25.59 2.36
C GLU A 79 5.89 25.83 0.90
N PRO A 80 5.29 26.75 0.13
CA PRO A 80 4.06 27.45 0.44
C PRO A 80 2.91 26.47 0.65
N ARG A 81 1.88 26.90 1.37
CA ARG A 81 0.70 26.05 1.60
C ARG A 81 0.10 25.68 0.25
N ILE A 82 -0.33 24.41 0.13
CA ILE A 82 -1.09 23.94 -1.04
C ILE A 82 -2.27 24.89 -1.28
N ASP A 83 -2.51 25.27 -2.54
CA ASP A 83 -3.51 26.25 -2.95
C ASP A 83 -4.83 26.15 -2.17
N PHE A 84 -5.31 27.33 -1.75
CA PHE A 84 -5.95 27.56 -0.45
C PHE A 84 -7.38 27.05 -0.26
N THR A 85 -7.97 26.25 -1.15
CA THR A 85 -9.36 25.79 -0.94
C THR A 85 -9.59 24.38 -1.43
N GLU A 86 -9.54 24.12 -2.74
CA GLU A 86 -10.11 22.88 -3.27
C GLU A 86 -9.27 21.65 -2.94
N LYS A 87 -7.95 21.72 -3.11
CA LYS A 87 -7.08 20.57 -2.86
C LYS A 87 -6.98 20.24 -1.38
N TYR A 88 -6.86 21.26 -0.52
CA TYR A 88 -6.83 21.03 0.93
C TYR A 88 -8.17 20.54 1.49
N ARG A 89 -9.29 21.09 0.98
CA ARG A 89 -10.64 20.60 1.31
C ARG A 89 -10.85 19.16 0.85
N ALA A 90 -10.40 18.82 -0.36
CA ALA A 90 -10.49 17.47 -0.88
C ALA A 90 -9.71 16.46 -0.03
N LEU A 91 -8.50 16.81 0.43
CA LEU A 91 -7.70 15.95 1.32
C LEU A 91 -8.45 15.63 2.62
N ARG A 92 -9.13 16.62 3.21
CA ARG A 92 -9.89 16.47 4.47
C ARG A 92 -11.22 15.74 4.33
N GLN A 93 -11.88 15.92 3.19
CA GLN A 93 -13.22 15.39 2.96
C GLN A 93 -13.22 13.98 2.34
N LEU A 94 -12.04 13.48 1.95
CA LEU A 94 -11.92 12.15 1.36
C LEU A 94 -12.27 11.06 2.40
N HIS A 95 -13.39 10.37 2.18
CA HIS A 95 -13.85 9.31 3.07
C HIS A 95 -13.14 7.98 2.78
N TYR A 96 -12.49 7.41 3.79
CA TYR A 96 -11.95 6.05 3.76
C TYR A 96 -12.87 5.09 4.53
N SER A 97 -13.30 4.02 3.88
CA SER A 97 -14.04 2.93 4.55
C SER A 97 -13.08 1.99 5.29
N CYS A 98 -13.50 1.51 6.46
CA CYS A 98 -12.78 0.46 7.17
C CYS A 98 -12.82 -0.87 6.40
N SER A 99 -11.73 -1.63 6.46
CA SER A 99 -11.68 -3.01 5.97
C SER A 99 -10.87 -3.85 6.97
N THR A 100 -11.50 -4.89 7.51
CA THR A 100 -10.87 -5.81 8.47
C THR A 100 -10.74 -7.19 7.84
N LYS A 101 -9.54 -7.78 7.94
CA LYS A 101 -9.28 -9.16 7.51
C LYS A 101 -8.85 -9.99 8.72
N ILE A 102 -9.46 -11.15 8.90
CA ILE A 102 -9.09 -12.12 9.93
C ILE A 102 -8.57 -13.36 9.20
N LEU A 103 -7.35 -13.78 9.51
CA LEU A 103 -6.73 -14.97 8.94
C LEU A 103 -6.71 -16.09 9.98
N LEU A 104 -7.23 -17.25 9.60
CA LEU A 104 -7.25 -18.44 10.44
C LEU A 104 -6.38 -19.52 9.79
N PHE A 105 -5.48 -20.11 10.58
CA PHE A 105 -4.65 -21.23 10.15
C PHE A 105 -5.19 -22.50 10.77
N PHE A 106 -5.28 -23.54 9.95
CA PHE A 106 -5.77 -24.86 10.35
C PHE A 106 -4.74 -25.91 9.95
N ASN A 107 -4.65 -27.00 10.72
CA ASN A 107 -3.78 -28.13 10.38
C ASN A 107 -4.27 -28.88 9.14
N GLU A 108 -5.57 -28.81 8.85
CA GLU A 108 -6.20 -29.40 7.68
C GLU A 108 -7.12 -28.37 7.01
N SER A 109 -7.11 -28.34 5.69
CA SER A 109 -8.03 -27.52 4.89
C SER A 109 -9.41 -28.18 4.84
N TRP A 110 -10.12 -28.19 5.97
CA TRP A 110 -11.41 -28.88 6.13
C TRP A 110 -12.44 -28.48 5.07
N TRP A 111 -12.42 -27.23 4.61
CA TRP A 111 -13.31 -26.76 3.54
C TRP A 111 -13.05 -27.49 2.22
N TYR A 112 -11.81 -27.89 1.94
CA TYR A 112 -11.45 -28.64 0.75
C TYR A 112 -11.67 -30.15 0.93
N THR A 113 -11.28 -30.71 2.08
CA THR A 113 -11.31 -32.16 2.31
C THR A 113 -12.69 -32.69 2.67
N GLN A 114 -13.46 -31.96 3.47
CA GLN A 114 -14.76 -32.39 3.99
C GLN A 114 -15.92 -31.77 3.20
N GLU A 115 -15.81 -30.50 2.83
CA GLU A 115 -16.88 -29.77 2.13
C GLU A 115 -16.66 -29.66 0.61
N HIS A 116 -15.54 -30.17 0.10
CA HIS A 116 -15.17 -30.14 -1.32
C HIS A 116 -15.18 -28.74 -1.97
N LEU A 117 -14.93 -27.70 -1.18
CA LEU A 117 -14.79 -26.30 -1.62
C LEU A 117 -13.34 -26.01 -2.00
N ASN A 118 -13.10 -25.70 -3.27
CA ASN A 118 -11.78 -25.26 -3.76
C ASN A 118 -11.82 -23.80 -4.22
N GLY A 119 -11.63 -22.88 -3.27
CA GLY A 119 -11.76 -21.45 -3.49
C GLY A 119 -13.18 -20.91 -3.33
N GLY A 120 -13.38 -19.66 -3.76
CA GLY A 120 -14.67 -18.99 -3.65
C GLY A 120 -14.89 -18.32 -2.29
N GLN A 121 -16.16 -18.00 -2.02
CA GLN A 121 -16.55 -17.30 -0.79
C GLN A 121 -17.90 -17.75 -0.28
N SER A 122 -18.05 -17.78 1.04
CA SER A 122 -19.35 -17.89 1.72
C SER A 122 -19.77 -16.52 2.21
N ILE A 123 -21.02 -16.12 1.92
CA ILE A 123 -21.59 -14.84 2.36
C ILE A 123 -22.65 -15.13 3.43
N THR A 124 -22.59 -14.39 4.52
CA THR A 124 -23.50 -14.52 5.65
C THR A 124 -23.83 -13.15 6.24
N ASP A 125 -24.98 -13.05 6.90
CA ASP A 125 -25.41 -11.90 7.69
C ASP A 125 -24.74 -11.84 9.08
N LEU A 126 -24.09 -12.91 9.51
CA LEU A 126 -23.26 -12.95 10.72
C LEU A 126 -22.13 -11.92 10.68
N ASN A 127 -21.57 -11.59 11.84
CA ASN A 127 -20.52 -10.57 11.99
C ASN A 127 -19.28 -10.80 11.12
N ILE A 128 -19.00 -12.05 10.73
CA ILE A 128 -17.88 -12.39 9.83
C ILE A 128 -18.11 -11.93 8.38
N ARG A 129 -19.38 -11.73 7.98
CA ARG A 129 -19.87 -11.28 6.65
C ARG A 129 -19.45 -12.15 5.46
N THR A 130 -18.16 -12.30 5.22
CA THR A 130 -17.63 -13.05 4.09
C THR A 130 -16.44 -13.89 4.53
N ILE A 131 -16.51 -15.18 4.22
CA ILE A 131 -15.41 -16.12 4.41
C ILE A 131 -14.84 -16.39 3.02
N TYR A 132 -13.55 -16.16 2.85
CA TYR A 132 -12.84 -16.46 1.60
C TYR A 132 -12.04 -17.73 1.77
N TYR A 133 -12.27 -18.71 0.90
CA TYR A 133 -11.50 -19.95 0.89
C TYR A 133 -10.34 -19.80 -0.09
N PRO A 134 -9.09 -20.13 0.30
CA PRO A 134 -7.99 -20.15 -0.63
C PRO A 134 -8.18 -21.30 -1.63
N ARG A 135 -7.76 -21.08 -2.88
CA ARG A 135 -7.65 -22.17 -3.85
C ARG A 135 -6.42 -23.00 -3.49
N MET A 136 -6.61 -24.31 -3.42
CA MET A 136 -5.53 -25.27 -3.24
C MET A 136 -5.09 -25.73 -4.64
N ASN A 137 -3.81 -25.50 -4.95
CA ASN A 137 -3.19 -26.05 -6.15
C ASN A 137 -2.64 -27.43 -5.79
N ASN A 138 -3.11 -28.50 -6.43
CA ASN A 138 -2.72 -29.89 -6.14
C ASN A 138 -1.30 -30.25 -6.64
N ASN A 139 -0.36 -29.30 -6.67
CA ASN A 139 0.96 -29.50 -7.26
C ASN A 139 1.97 -30.18 -6.30
N HIS A 140 1.52 -30.61 -5.13
CA HIS A 140 2.31 -31.42 -4.21
C HIS A 140 1.47 -32.59 -3.69
N THR A 141 1.50 -33.69 -4.43
CA THR A 141 1.38 -35.06 -3.89
C THR A 141 2.72 -35.74 -4.09
#